data_AF-A0A3D1KZR9-F1
#
_entry.id   AF-A0A3D1KZR9-F1
#
_cell.length_a   1.000
_cell.length_b   1.000
_cell.length_c   1.000
_cell.angle_alpha   90.00
_cell.angle_beta   90.00
_cell.angle_gamma   90.00
#
_symmetry.space_group_name_H-M   'P 1'
#
loop_
_entity.id
_entity.type
_entity.pdbx_description
1 polymer ?
#
loop_
_entity_poly.entity_id
_entity_poly.type
_entity_poly.pdbx_seq_one_letter_code
_entity_poly.pdbx_strand_id
1 'polypeptide(L)'
;MKIIKNTARSWLIENGYEDIAKIIDEIMEEWKIQGIGTRRNWWEKLCGSKGGKPLKVLGREIPILRAAQIRKGYPITENAICRNENEIVPLINKQ
;
A
#
# COMPACT_ATOMS: atom_id res chain seq x y z
N MET A 1 -11.78 -12.27 12.17
CA MET A 1 -10.49 -11.68 11.72
C MET A 1 -10.19 -10.47 12.61
N LYS A 2 -9.03 -10.40 13.26
CA LYS A 2 -8.64 -9.19 14.02
C LYS A 2 -8.31 -8.09 13.02
N ILE A 3 -9.13 -7.04 12.95
CA ILE A 3 -8.81 -5.83 12.21
C ILE A 3 -7.67 -5.15 12.96
N ILE A 4 -6.45 -5.22 12.42
CA ILE A 4 -5.31 -4.52 12.99
C ILE A 4 -5.50 -3.04 12.65
N LYS A 5 -6.05 -2.26 13.59
CA LYS A 5 -6.11 -0.80 13.51
C LYS A 5 -4.69 -0.27 13.27
N ASN A 6 -4.50 0.59 12.25
CA ASN A 6 -3.25 1.25 11.80
C ASN A 6 -2.36 0.55 10.76
N THR A 7 -2.80 -0.52 10.08
CA THR A 7 -2.05 -1.03 8.91
C THR A 7 -2.45 -0.32 7.62
N ALA A 8 -1.56 -0.29 6.62
CA ALA A 8 -1.89 0.21 5.28
C ALA A 8 -3.13 -0.48 4.71
N ARG A 9 -3.28 -1.79 4.93
CA ARG A 9 -4.44 -2.59 4.52
C ARG A 9 -5.75 -2.06 5.10
N SER A 10 -5.81 -1.80 6.41
CA SER A 10 -7.03 -1.29 7.05
C SER A 10 -7.43 0.07 6.46
N TRP A 11 -6.45 0.94 6.22
CA TRP A 11 -6.70 2.23 5.58
C TRP A 11 -7.22 2.08 4.14
N LEU A 12 -6.69 1.12 3.36
CA LEU A 12 -7.17 0.86 2.01
C LEU A 12 -8.65 0.47 2.00
N ILE A 13 -9.05 -0.45 2.88
CA ILE A 13 -10.44 -0.89 2.97
C ILE A 13 -11.36 0.27 3.39
N GLU A 14 -10.96 1.06 4.38
CA GLU A 14 -11.74 2.21 4.86
C GLU A 14 -11.89 3.33 3.81
N ASN A 15 -10.97 3.42 2.85
CA ASN A 15 -10.97 4.45 1.80
C ASN A 15 -11.41 3.89 0.43
N GLY A 16 -12.04 2.71 0.39
CA GLY A 16 -12.62 2.15 -0.83
C GLY A 16 -11.59 1.65 -1.83
N TYR A 17 -10.45 1.12 -1.36
CA TYR A 17 -9.39 0.48 -2.14
C TYR A 17 -9.34 -1.04 -1.87
N GLU A 18 -10.50 -1.70 -1.80
CA GLU A 18 -10.62 -3.13 -1.47
C GLU A 18 -9.90 -4.03 -2.48
N ASP A 19 -9.85 -3.63 -3.75
CA ASP A 19 -9.09 -4.31 -4.80
C ASP A 19 -7.58 -4.31 -4.52
N ILE A 20 -7.03 -3.19 -4.07
CA ILE A 20 -5.61 -3.09 -3.68
C ILE A 20 -5.34 -3.88 -2.40
N ALA A 21 -6.26 -3.80 -1.43
CA ALA A 21 -6.17 -4.59 -0.20
C ALA A 21 -6.16 -6.09 -0.51
N LYS A 22 -6.99 -6.54 -1.47
CA LYS A 22 -7.02 -7.93 -1.91
C LYS A 22 -5.71 -8.37 -2.55
N ILE A 23 -5.08 -7.54 -3.39
CA ILE A 23 -3.75 -7.83 -3.97
C ILE A 23 -2.72 -8.04 -2.85
N ILE A 24 -2.73 -7.18 -1.83
CA ILE A 24 -1.84 -7.30 -0.66
C ILE A 24 -2.09 -8.63 0.07
N ASP A 25 -3.36 -9.01 0.23
CA ASP A 25 -3.74 -10.23 0.93
C ASP A 25 -3.27 -11.48 0.22
N GLU A 26 -3.44 -11.54 -1.10
CA GLU A 26 -2.94 -12.63 -1.93
C GLU A 26 -1.41 -12.75 -1.83
N ILE A 27 -0.68 -11.62 -1.85
CA ILE A 27 0.77 -11.63 -1.69
C ILE A 27 1.18 -12.13 -0.30
N MET A 28 0.48 -11.67 0.75
CA MET A 28 0.76 -12.08 2.12
C MET A 28 0.48 -13.57 2.34
N GLU A 29 -0.60 -14.08 1.76
CA GLU A 29 -0.97 -15.49 1.80
C GLU A 29 0.05 -16.36 1.08
N GLU A 30 0.47 -15.97 -0.13
CA GLU A 30 1.51 -16.65 -0.89
C GLU A 30 2.83 -16.71 -0.12
N TRP A 31 3.27 -15.60 0.49
CA TRP A 31 4.46 -15.62 1.35
C TRP A 31 4.30 -16.52 2.57
N LYS A 32 3.11 -16.57 3.17
CA LYS A 32 2.84 -17.47 4.29
C LYS A 32 2.95 -18.93 3.86
N ILE A 33 2.42 -19.29 2.69
CA ILE A 33 2.53 -20.64 2.11
C ILE A 33 3.99 -21.00 1.85
N GLN A 34 4.79 -20.06 1.32
CA GLN A 34 6.22 -20.25 1.06
C GLN A 34 7.11 -20.17 2.31
N GLY A 35 6.54 -19.89 3.49
CA GLY A 35 7.30 -19.74 4.73
C GLY A 35 8.18 -18.48 4.80
N ILE A 36 7.92 -17.47 3.96
CA ILE A 36 8.75 -16.26 3.88
C ILE A 36 8.27 -15.23 4.92
N GLY A 37 8.98 -15.15 6.04
CA GLY A 37 8.77 -14.12 7.06
C GLY A 37 9.48 -12.80 6.70
N THR A 38 8.77 -11.83 6.14
CA THR A 38 9.34 -10.48 5.87
C THR A 38 8.61 -9.38 6.63
N ARG A 39 9.35 -8.49 7.29
CA ARG A 39 8.80 -7.21 7.76
C ARG A 39 8.63 -6.30 6.55
N ARG A 40 7.38 -5.99 6.18
CA ARG A 40 7.08 -5.21 4.97
C ARG A 40 6.33 -3.95 5.31
N ASN A 41 6.85 -2.84 4.80
CA ASN A 41 6.15 -1.58 4.81
C ASN A 41 5.35 -1.44 3.50
N TRP A 42 4.07 -1.79 3.55
CA TRP A 42 3.16 -1.70 2.41
C TRP A 42 3.01 -0.26 1.91
N TRP A 43 3.10 0.75 2.78
CA TRP A 43 3.10 2.15 2.34
C TRP A 43 4.25 2.46 1.39
N GLU A 44 5.44 1.89 1.63
CA GLU A 44 6.55 2.06 0.69
C GLU A 44 6.32 1.36 -0.64
N LYS A 45 5.64 0.20 -0.62
CA LYS A 45 5.32 -0.50 -1.86
C LYS A 45 4.29 0.25 -2.68
N LEU A 46 3.31 0.86 -2.01
CA LEU A 46 2.27 1.69 -2.61
C LEU A 46 2.78 3.07 -3.07
N CYS A 47 3.96 3.51 -2.63
CA CYS A 47 4.61 4.70 -3.19
C CYS A 47 5.18 4.47 -4.60
N GLY A 48 5.38 3.20 -4.98
CA GLY A 48 6.14 2.83 -6.17
C GLY A 48 7.66 2.97 -5.99
N SER A 49 8.38 2.80 -7.09
CA SER A 49 9.84 3.02 -7.14
C SER A 49 10.20 4.50 -7.28
N LYS A 50 11.50 4.82 -7.24
CA LYS A 50 12.02 6.17 -7.52
C LYS A 50 11.65 6.57 -8.96
N GLY A 51 10.66 7.45 -9.09
CA GLY A 51 10.08 7.85 -10.38
C GLY A 51 8.63 7.40 -10.59
N GLY A 52 7.98 6.84 -9.56
CA GLY A 52 6.57 6.46 -9.61
C GLY A 52 6.30 5.35 -10.61
N LYS A 53 7.10 4.28 -10.61
CA LYS A 53 6.75 3.06 -11.34
C LYS A 53 6.10 2.05 -10.38
N PRO A 54 5.01 1.37 -10.78
CA PRO A 54 4.40 0.30 -10.00
C PRO A 54 5.45 -0.76 -9.66
N LEU A 55 5.35 -1.35 -8.47
CA LEU A 55 6.25 -2.40 -8.05
C LEU A 55 5.63 -3.76 -8.32
N LYS A 56 6.44 -4.72 -8.77
CA LYS A 56 6.01 -6.11 -8.94
C LYS A 56 6.42 -6.95 -7.73
N VAL A 57 5.48 -7.66 -7.14
CA VAL A 57 5.73 -8.56 -6.00
C VAL A 57 5.04 -9.89 -6.28
N LEU A 58 5.81 -11.00 -6.29
CA LEU A 58 5.30 -12.34 -6.63
C LEU A 58 4.48 -12.35 -7.93
N GLY A 59 4.97 -11.66 -8.95
CA GLY A 59 4.29 -11.55 -10.25
C GLY A 59 3.10 -10.58 -10.30
N ARG A 60 2.62 -10.09 -9.15
CA ARG A 60 1.50 -9.13 -9.07
C ARG A 60 2.00 -7.70 -9.10
N GLU A 61 1.37 -6.85 -9.89
CA GLU A 61 1.65 -5.42 -9.91
C GLU A 61 0.92 -4.74 -8.76
N ILE A 62 1.67 -3.96 -7.97
CA ILE A 62 1.15 -3.14 -6.91
C ILE A 62 0.97 -1.73 -7.48
N PRO A 63 -0.28 -1.23 -7.54
CA PRO A 63 -0.54 0.11 -8.03
C PRO A 63 0.06 1.16 -7.08
N ILE A 64 0.29 2.34 -7.64
CA ILE A 64 0.79 3.48 -6.89
C ILE A 64 -0.39 4.25 -6.33
N LEU A 65 -0.28 4.67 -5.08
CA LEU A 65 -1.26 5.52 -4.44
C LEU A 65 -0.71 6.92 -4.24
N ARG A 66 -1.52 7.91 -4.64
CA ARG A 66 -1.23 9.31 -4.36
C ARG A 66 -1.09 9.55 -2.86
N ALA A 67 -1.97 8.96 -2.06
CA ALA A 67 -1.94 9.04 -0.61
C ALA A 67 -0.63 8.49 -0.01
N ALA A 68 -0.09 7.40 -0.57
CA ALA A 68 1.19 6.85 -0.13
C ALA A 68 2.36 7.78 -0.47
N GLN A 69 2.38 8.36 -1.67
CA GLN A 69 3.40 9.33 -2.09
C GLN A 69 3.37 10.59 -1.21
N ILE A 70 2.19 11.14 -0.93
CA ILE A 70 2.00 12.27 0.00
C ILE A 70 2.55 11.92 1.39
N ARG A 71 2.19 10.76 1.94
CA ARG A 71 2.65 10.29 3.25
C ARG A 71 4.18 10.20 3.34
N LYS A 72 4.86 9.79 2.25
CA LYS A 72 6.31 9.66 2.20
C LYS A 72 7.02 10.96 1.79
N GLY A 73 6.29 11.98 1.33
CA GLY A 73 6.84 13.22 0.78
C GLY A 73 7.45 13.05 -0.60
N TYR A 74 7.00 12.06 -1.38
CA TYR A 74 7.44 11.84 -2.75
C TYR A 74 6.64 12.72 -3.72
N PRO A 75 7.22 13.11 -4.87
CA PRO A 75 6.46 13.78 -5.91
C PRO A 75 5.32 12.88 -6.38
N ILE A 76 4.12 13.46 -6.49
CA ILE A 76 2.95 12.74 -6.98
C ILE A 76 3.16 12.47 -8.47
N THR A 77 3.04 11.22 -8.88
CA THR A 77 3.19 10.84 -10.30
C THR A 77 1.82 10.69 -10.97
N GLU A 78 1.76 10.93 -12.28
CA GLU A 78 0.49 10.94 -13.04
C GLU A 78 -0.26 9.61 -13.01
N ASN A 79 0.46 8.50 -12.82
CA ASN A 79 -0.09 7.16 -12.71
C ASN A 79 -0.53 6.76 -11.29
N ALA A 80 -0.49 7.69 -10.34
CA ALA A 80 -0.89 7.44 -8.96
C ALA A 80 -2.43 7.44 -8.85
N ILE A 81 -2.97 6.34 -8.35
CA ILE A 81 -4.41 6.20 -8.11
C ILE A 81 -4.80 7.09 -6.92
N CYS A 82 -5.90 7.82 -7.11
CA CYS A 82 -6.58 8.62 -6.10
C CYS A 82 -8.08 8.45 -6.31
N ARG A 83 -8.78 7.86 -5.33
CA ARG A 83 -10.24 7.65 -5.38
C ARG A 83 -10.99 8.78 -4.69
N ASN A 84 -10.37 9.44 -3.73
CA ASN A 84 -10.93 10.59 -3.04
C ASN A 84 -9.85 11.67 -2.85
N GLU A 85 -10.17 12.91 -3.25
CA GLU A 85 -9.25 14.05 -3.20
C GLU A 85 -8.99 14.54 -1.76
N ASN A 86 -9.89 14.22 -0.83
CA ASN A 86 -9.82 14.59 0.60
C ASN A 86 -9.34 13.42 1.49
N GLU A 87 -8.66 12.42 0.91
CA GLU A 87 -8.10 11.30 1.66
C GLU A 87 -7.10 11.77 2.72
N ILE A 88 -7.40 11.48 3.99
CA ILE A 88 -6.49 11.75 5.11
C ILE A 88 -5.67 10.49 5.37
N VAL A 89 -4.38 10.57 5.03
CA VAL A 89 -3.43 9.51 5.36
C VAL A 89 -3.04 9.59 6.84
N PRO A 90 -3.04 8.47 7.59
CA PRO A 90 -2.66 8.50 8.99
C PRO A 90 -1.20 8.90 9.12
N LEU A 91 -0.90 9.88 9.96
CA LEU A 91 0.46 10.38 10.16
C LEU A 91 1.37 9.24 10.67
N ILE A 92 2.61 9.19 10.18
CA ILE A 92 3.64 8.33 10.78
C ILE A 92 4.01 9.02 12.10
N ASN A 93 3.55 8.49 13.23
CA ASN A 93 4.18 8.83 14.51
C ASN A 93 5.64 8.36 14.40
N LYS A 94 6.57 9.31 14.26
CA LYS A 94 7.99 9.05 14.49
C LYS A 94 8.09 8.64 15.96
N GLN A 95 8.19 7.33 16.22
CA GLN A 95 8.74 6.82 17.47
C GLN A 95 10.26 6.94 17.42
#